data_AF-A0AAN3M3T4-F1
#
_entry.id   AF-A0AAN3M3T4-F1
#
_cell.length_a   1.000
_cell.length_b   1.000
_cell.length_c   1.000
_cell.angle_alpha   90.00
_cell.angle_beta   90.00
_cell.angle_gamma   90.00
#
_symmetry.space_group_name_H-M   'P 1'
#
loop_
_entity.id
_entity.type
_entity.pdbx_description
1 polymer ?
#
loop_
_entity_poly.entity_id
_entity_poly.type
_entity_poly.pdbx_seq_one_letter_code
_entity_poly.pdbx_strand_id
1 'polypeptide(L)'
;EITLPSSGTTLISLVDGSGNPVSVEVQSVTDGVKVKVSRVPDGVAEYSVWGLKLPTLRQRLFRCVSILENDDGTYAITAVQHVPEKEAIVDNGAHFDGDQSGTVNGVTPPAVQHLTAEVTADSGEYQVLARWDTPKVVKGVSFLLRLTVAADDGSERLVSTARTTETTSRFTQLALGNYRLTVRAVNAWGQQGDPASVSFRIAAPAAPSRIELTPG
;
A
#
# COMPACT_ATOMS: atom_id res chain seq x y z
N GLU A 1 -10.55 -38.99 -37.75
CA GLU A 1 -9.59 -40.11 -37.68
C GLU A 1 -8.87 -40.07 -36.33
N ILE A 2 -8.70 -41.19 -35.64
CA ILE A 2 -8.03 -41.24 -34.33
C ILE A 2 -6.58 -41.70 -34.50
N THR A 3 -5.63 -40.88 -34.05
CA THR A 3 -4.20 -41.22 -34.05
C THR A 3 -3.69 -41.39 -32.62
N LEU A 4 -3.12 -42.55 -32.31
CA LEU A 4 -2.52 -42.81 -31.00
C LEU A 4 -1.11 -42.19 -30.90
N PRO A 5 -0.72 -41.63 -29.74
CA PRO A 5 0.63 -41.12 -29.54
C PRO A 5 1.64 -42.27 -29.46
N SER A 6 2.89 -42.00 -29.83
CA SER A 6 3.98 -42.98 -29.78
C SER A 6 4.39 -43.39 -28.35
N SER A 7 3.92 -42.67 -27.33
CA SER A 7 4.19 -42.95 -25.91
C SER A 7 3.08 -42.43 -25.01
N GLY A 8 2.97 -43.03 -23.82
CA GLY A 8 1.96 -42.70 -22.81
C GLY A 8 0.63 -43.44 -23.00
N THR A 9 -0.18 -43.49 -21.94
CA THR A 9 -1.46 -44.20 -21.93
C THR A 9 -2.57 -43.31 -22.49
N THR A 10 -3.28 -43.79 -23.52
CA THR A 10 -4.48 -43.15 -24.04
C THR A 10 -5.72 -43.77 -23.37
N LEU A 11 -6.65 -42.93 -22.94
CA LEU A 11 -7.89 -43.38 -22.30
C LEU A 11 -9.11 -42.95 -23.12
N ILE A 12 -10.15 -43.78 -23.12
CA ILE A 12 -11.50 -43.38 -23.51
C ILE A 12 -12.35 -43.24 -22.25
N SER A 13 -13.05 -42.12 -22.13
CA SER A 13 -14.05 -41.87 -21.10
C SER A 13 -15.45 -42.10 -21.67
N LEU A 14 -16.21 -42.99 -21.03
CA LEU A 14 -17.57 -43.40 -21.37
C LEU A 14 -18.49 -43.18 -20.16
N VAL A 15 -19.80 -43.25 -20.36
CA VAL A 15 -20.78 -43.30 -19.27
C VAL A 15 -21.31 -44.73 -19.17
N ASP A 16 -21.28 -45.31 -17.98
CA ASP A 16 -21.83 -46.66 -17.73
C ASP A 16 -23.36 -46.65 -17.61
N GLY A 17 -23.97 -47.83 -17.48
CA GLY A 17 -25.43 -47.96 -17.36
C GLY A 17 -26.04 -47.33 -16.11
N SER A 18 -25.22 -46.90 -15.14
CA SER A 18 -25.65 -46.17 -13.93
C SER A 18 -25.46 -44.66 -14.06
N GLY A 19 -24.98 -44.17 -15.20
CA GLY A 19 -24.72 -42.75 -15.43
C GLY A 19 -23.37 -42.26 -14.90
N ASN A 20 -22.46 -43.16 -14.49
CA ASN A 20 -21.15 -42.77 -13.97
C ASN A 20 -20.11 -42.69 -15.09
N PRO A 21 -19.20 -41.69 -15.06
CA PRO A 21 -18.08 -41.62 -15.99
C PRO A 21 -17.03 -42.69 -15.65
N VAL A 22 -16.70 -43.53 -16.63
CA VAL A 22 -15.69 -44.59 -16.53
C VAL A 22 -14.61 -44.37 -17.59
N SER A 23 -13.34 -44.39 -17.18
CA SER A 23 -12.20 -44.31 -18.10
C SER A 23 -11.55 -45.67 -18.29
N VAL A 24 -11.33 -46.05 -19.55
CA VAL A 24 -10.72 -47.33 -19.95
C VAL A 24 -9.56 -47.10 -20.89
N GLU A 25 -8.54 -47.95 -20.82
CA GLU A 25 -7.35 -47.84 -21.64
C GLU A 25 -7.61 -48.26 -23.08
N VAL A 26 -7.11 -47.47 -24.03
CA VAL A 26 -7.12 -47.81 -25.44
C VAL A 26 -5.93 -48.73 -25.74
N GLN A 27 -6.23 -49.94 -26.23
CA GLN A 27 -5.22 -50.93 -26.61
C GLN A 27 -4.77 -50.76 -28.06
N SER A 28 -5.69 -50.44 -28.97
CA SER A 28 -5.37 -50.24 -30.39
C SER A 28 -6.47 -49.46 -31.11
N VAL A 29 -6.10 -48.81 -32.21
CA VAL A 29 -7.04 -48.21 -33.17
C VAL A 29 -6.82 -48.86 -34.53
N THR A 30 -7.91 -49.30 -35.17
CA THR A 30 -7.91 -49.93 -36.49
C THR A 30 -8.65 -49.03 -37.47
N ASP A 31 -8.04 -48.78 -38.63
CA ASP A 31 -8.56 -47.95 -39.73
C ASP A 31 -8.95 -46.52 -39.29
N GLY A 32 -8.40 -46.04 -38.17
CA GLY A 32 -8.70 -44.72 -37.60
C GLY A 32 -10.13 -44.53 -37.06
N VAL A 33 -10.98 -45.56 -37.09
CA VAL A 33 -12.41 -45.49 -36.75
C VAL A 33 -12.88 -46.56 -35.75
N LYS A 34 -12.12 -47.63 -35.53
CA LYS A 34 -12.44 -48.68 -34.55
C LYS A 34 -11.44 -48.63 -33.41
N VAL A 35 -11.92 -48.51 -32.18
CA VAL A 35 -11.07 -48.48 -30.99
C VAL A 35 -11.27 -49.75 -30.16
N LYS A 36 -10.17 -50.45 -29.87
CA LYS A 36 -10.16 -51.56 -28.92
C LYS A 36 -9.77 -51.02 -27.55
N VAL A 37 -10.61 -51.26 -26.55
CA VAL A 37 -10.39 -50.85 -25.16
C VAL A 37 -10.11 -52.06 -24.26
N SER A 38 -9.50 -51.84 -23.11
CA SER A 38 -9.18 -52.90 -22.15
C SER A 38 -10.41 -53.61 -21.58
N ARG A 39 -11.52 -52.89 -21.49
CA ARG A 39 -12.86 -53.42 -21.19
C ARG A 39 -13.93 -52.44 -21.67
N VAL A 40 -15.11 -52.94 -21.99
CA VAL A 40 -16.30 -52.12 -22.22
C VAL A 40 -17.08 -52.06 -20.89
N PRO A 41 -17.38 -50.87 -20.34
CA PRO A 41 -18.23 -50.76 -19.15
C PRO A 41 -19.63 -51.36 -19.37
N ASP A 42 -20.23 -51.91 -18.32
CA ASP A 42 -21.56 -52.48 -18.40
C ASP A 42 -22.62 -51.41 -18.67
N GLY A 43 -23.58 -51.71 -19.54
CA GLY A 43 -24.71 -50.82 -19.83
C GLY A 43 -24.38 -49.59 -20.66
N VAL A 44 -23.22 -49.53 -21.33
CA VAL A 44 -22.94 -48.51 -22.35
C VAL A 44 -23.98 -48.61 -23.47
N ALA A 45 -24.71 -47.53 -23.72
CA ALA A 45 -25.73 -47.49 -24.76
C ALA A 45 -25.12 -47.21 -26.16
N GLU A 46 -25.72 -47.78 -27.21
CA GLU A 46 -25.39 -47.40 -28.59
C GLU A 46 -25.57 -45.88 -28.79
N TYR A 47 -24.70 -45.26 -29.60
CA TYR A 47 -24.65 -43.81 -29.82
C TYR A 47 -24.30 -42.96 -28.58
N SER A 48 -23.82 -43.58 -27.50
CA SER A 48 -23.33 -42.85 -26.33
C SER A 48 -22.13 -41.97 -26.69
N VAL A 49 -22.13 -40.76 -26.14
CA VAL A 49 -21.01 -39.82 -26.30
C VAL A 49 -19.83 -40.32 -25.48
N TRP A 50 -18.64 -40.26 -26.08
CA TRP A 50 -17.39 -40.64 -25.44
C TRP A 50 -16.35 -39.55 -25.64
N GLY A 51 -15.39 -39.48 -24.70
CA GLY A 51 -14.26 -38.56 -24.75
C GLY A 51 -12.94 -39.32 -24.94
N LEU A 52 -12.02 -38.77 -25.73
CA LEU A 52 -10.65 -39.27 -25.84
C LEU A 52 -9.72 -38.43 -24.96
N LYS A 53 -8.98 -39.09 -24.07
CA LYS A 53 -7.95 -38.45 -23.26
C LYS A 53 -6.57 -38.94 -23.71
N LEU A 54 -5.84 -38.05 -24.37
CA LEU A 54 -4.47 -38.29 -24.80
C LEU A 54 -3.48 -37.88 -23.69
N PRO A 55 -2.34 -38.58 -23.54
CA PRO A 55 -1.27 -38.21 -22.60
C PRO A 55 -0.65 -36.84 -22.92
N THR A 56 -0.72 -36.41 -24.19
CA THR A 56 -0.27 -35.08 -24.65
C THR A 56 -1.32 -33.99 -24.46
N LEU A 57 -2.56 -34.35 -24.11
CA LEU A 57 -3.65 -33.40 -23.91
C LEU A 57 -3.41 -32.65 -22.59
N ARG A 58 -2.85 -31.44 -22.69
CA ARG A 58 -2.75 -30.55 -21.54
C ARG A 58 -4.03 -29.76 -21.40
N GLN A 59 -4.64 -29.84 -20.21
CA GLN A 59 -5.67 -28.88 -19.83
C GLN A 59 -5.01 -27.50 -19.82
N ARG A 60 -5.36 -26.68 -20.79
CA ARG A 60 -5.00 -25.26 -20.77
C ARG A 60 -6.16 -24.54 -20.11
N LEU A 61 -5.85 -23.81 -19.05
CA LEU A 61 -6.81 -22.93 -18.40
C LEU A 61 -7.00 -21.73 -19.32
N PHE A 62 -8.14 -21.66 -19.98
CA PHE A 62 -8.58 -20.50 -20.74
C PHE A 62 -10.10 -20.42 -20.66
N ARG A 63 -10.65 -19.20 -20.65
CA ARG A 63 -12.10 -19.02 -20.77
C ARG A 63 -12.43 -18.85 -22.24
N CYS A 64 -13.10 -19.84 -22.83
CA CYS A 64 -13.58 -19.75 -24.19
C CYS A 64 -14.59 -18.59 -24.32
N VAL A 65 -14.40 -17.74 -25.31
CA VAL A 65 -15.29 -16.61 -25.65
C VAL A 65 -16.10 -16.94 -26.89
N SER A 66 -15.50 -17.62 -27.87
CA SER A 66 -16.19 -18.10 -29.07
C SER A 66 -15.53 -19.34 -29.65
N ILE A 67 -16.35 -20.14 -30.31
CA ILE A 67 -15.92 -21.31 -31.09
C ILE A 67 -16.44 -21.09 -32.51
N LEU A 68 -15.56 -21.21 -33.49
CA LEU A 68 -15.88 -21.23 -34.90
C LEU A 68 -15.51 -22.60 -35.47
N GLU A 69 -16.46 -23.24 -36.14
CA GLU A 69 -16.22 -24.48 -36.88
C GLU A 69 -15.67 -24.14 -38.27
N ASN A 70 -14.57 -24.79 -38.66
CA ASN A 70 -13.95 -24.63 -39.97
C ASN A 70 -14.37 -25.76 -40.91
N ASP A 71 -14.26 -25.53 -42.22
CA ASP A 71 -14.65 -26.51 -43.26
C ASP A 71 -13.73 -27.75 -43.32
N ASP A 72 -12.63 -27.78 -42.54
CA ASP A 72 -11.66 -28.88 -42.49
C ASP A 72 -11.83 -29.78 -41.26
N GLY A 73 -12.93 -29.62 -40.52
CA GLY A 73 -13.20 -30.38 -39.30
C GLY A 73 -12.36 -29.95 -38.10
N THR A 74 -11.69 -28.80 -38.19
CA THR A 74 -11.03 -28.16 -37.04
C THR A 74 -11.91 -27.06 -36.46
N TYR A 75 -11.60 -26.66 -35.23
CA TYR A 75 -12.29 -25.57 -34.54
C TYR A 75 -11.31 -24.46 -34.20
N ALA A 76 -11.66 -23.23 -34.56
CA ALA A 76 -10.97 -22.04 -34.08
C ALA A 76 -11.61 -21.58 -32.77
N ILE A 77 -10.80 -21.51 -31.70
CA ILE A 77 -11.25 -21.11 -30.37
C ILE A 77 -10.65 -19.74 -30.06
N THR A 78 -11.49 -18.73 -29.86
CA THR A 78 -11.07 -17.46 -29.25
C THR A 78 -11.26 -17.59 -27.75
N ALA A 79 -10.18 -17.48 -26.98
CA ALA A 79 -10.23 -17.60 -25.54
C ALA A 79 -9.39 -16.53 -24.84
N VAL A 80 -9.84 -16.10 -23.67
CA VAL A 80 -9.03 -15.28 -22.77
C VAL A 80 -8.06 -16.19 -22.05
N GLN A 81 -6.77 -15.86 -22.13
CA GLN A 81 -5.71 -16.58 -21.43
C GLN A 81 -5.94 -16.50 -19.92
N HIS A 82 -5.84 -17.64 -19.24
CA HIS A 82 -5.80 -17.63 -17.78
C HIS A 82 -4.50 -16.97 -17.31
N VAL A 83 -4.66 -15.95 -16.46
CA VAL A 83 -3.59 -15.27 -15.75
C VAL A 83 -3.73 -15.68 -14.29
N PRO A 84 -2.97 -16.67 -13.80
CA PRO A 84 -3.10 -17.20 -12.44
C PRO A 84 -2.94 -16.12 -11.36
N GLU A 85 -2.12 -15.10 -11.63
CA GLU A 85 -1.94 -13.98 -10.69
C GLU A 85 -3.23 -13.17 -10.48
N LYS A 86 -4.17 -13.19 -11.43
CA LYS A 86 -5.38 -12.37 -11.38
C LYS A 86 -6.39 -12.89 -10.35
N GLU A 87 -6.55 -14.21 -10.23
CA GLU A 87 -7.44 -14.83 -9.22
C GLU A 87 -6.90 -14.56 -7.81
N ALA A 88 -5.58 -14.66 -7.57
CA ALA A 88 -4.99 -14.36 -6.26
C ALA A 88 -5.17 -12.89 -5.82
N ILE A 89 -5.18 -11.95 -6.77
CA ILE A 89 -5.46 -10.51 -6.54
C ILE A 89 -6.97 -10.27 -6.32
N VAL A 90 -7.85 -11.07 -6.95
CA VAL A 90 -9.30 -10.94 -6.80
C VAL A 90 -9.80 -11.58 -5.49
N ASP A 91 -9.29 -12.75 -5.13
CA ASP A 91 -9.72 -13.52 -3.95
C ASP A 91 -9.17 -12.97 -2.62
N ASN A 92 -7.89 -12.56 -2.60
CA ASN A 92 -7.31 -11.93 -1.41
C ASN A 92 -7.56 -10.42 -1.37
N GLY A 93 -8.14 -9.88 -2.44
CA GLY A 93 -8.12 -8.46 -2.73
C GLY A 93 -6.69 -7.98 -3.07
N ALA A 94 -6.60 -6.87 -3.80
CA ALA A 94 -5.40 -6.07 -3.75
C ALA A 94 -5.25 -5.56 -2.30
N HIS A 95 -4.25 -6.04 -1.58
CA HIS A 95 -3.78 -5.35 -0.39
C HIS A 95 -3.09 -4.08 -0.87
N PHE A 96 -3.87 -3.02 -1.03
CA PHE A 96 -3.32 -1.69 -0.96
C PHE A 96 -2.93 -1.53 0.50
N ASP A 97 -1.63 -1.57 0.81
CA ASP A 97 -1.15 -0.92 2.02
C ASP A 97 -1.84 0.44 2.03
N GLY A 98 -2.74 0.61 3.00
CA GLY A 98 -3.67 1.72 2.98
C GLY A 98 -2.92 3.02 3.17
N ASP A 99 -2.45 3.63 2.08
CA ASP A 99 -2.48 5.07 1.98
C ASP A 99 -3.96 5.43 2.03
N GLN A 100 -4.39 5.66 3.26
CA GLN A 100 -5.78 5.79 3.68
C GLN A 100 -6.57 6.65 2.69
N SER A 101 -7.51 5.98 2.03
CA SER A 101 -8.79 6.47 1.52
C SER A 101 -8.95 8.00 1.49
N GLY A 102 -8.96 8.56 0.28
CA GLY A 102 -9.36 9.94 -0.03
C GLY A 102 -10.85 10.26 0.24
N THR A 103 -11.48 9.61 1.22
CA THR A 103 -12.82 9.94 1.71
C THR A 103 -12.74 10.66 3.07
N VAL A 104 -12.57 11.99 3.00
CA VAL A 104 -13.00 13.01 3.97
C VAL A 104 -12.43 12.98 5.42
N ASN A 105 -11.83 11.91 5.93
CA ASN A 105 -11.44 11.81 7.35
C ASN A 105 -10.06 11.18 7.64
N GLY A 106 -9.15 11.09 6.67
CA GLY A 106 -7.78 10.65 6.89
C GLY A 106 -6.81 11.77 6.51
N VAL A 107 -6.73 12.84 7.32
CA VAL A 107 -5.81 13.93 6.97
C VAL A 107 -4.47 13.78 7.65
N THR A 108 -3.46 13.32 6.88
CA THR A 108 -2.06 13.40 7.27
C THR A 108 -1.75 14.82 7.76
N PRO A 109 -1.31 14.99 9.02
CA PRO A 109 -0.94 16.30 9.54
C PRO A 109 0.08 16.97 8.62
N PRO A 110 -0.09 18.26 8.26
CA PRO A 110 0.82 18.93 7.36
C PRO A 110 2.21 19.07 8.00
N ALA A 111 3.26 19.04 7.17
CA ALA A 111 4.61 19.34 7.63
C ALA A 111 4.71 20.78 8.15
N VAL A 112 5.48 20.98 9.22
CA VAL A 112 5.85 22.31 9.70
C VAL A 112 7.12 22.74 8.97
N GLN A 113 7.11 23.91 8.33
CA GLN A 113 8.21 24.43 7.52
C GLN A 113 8.62 25.83 8.00
N HIS A 114 9.85 26.24 7.66
CA HIS A 114 10.40 27.56 8.00
C HIS A 114 10.21 27.98 9.46
N LEU A 115 10.33 27.01 10.38
CA LEU A 115 10.24 27.30 11.81
C LEU A 115 11.37 28.24 12.22
N THR A 116 10.99 29.43 12.67
CA THR A 116 11.89 30.48 13.15
C THR A 116 11.54 30.84 14.59
N ALA A 117 12.53 31.35 15.33
CA ALA A 117 12.37 31.85 16.68
C ALA A 117 13.15 33.16 16.81
N GLU A 118 12.43 34.26 17.03
CA GLU A 118 12.99 35.59 17.21
C GLU A 118 13.01 35.95 18.71
N VAL A 119 14.21 36.21 19.25
CA VAL A 119 14.39 36.60 20.65
C VAL A 119 14.34 38.13 20.74
N THR A 120 13.48 38.65 21.59
CA THR A 120 13.40 40.08 21.91
C THR A 120 13.51 40.27 23.42
N ALA A 121 14.27 41.26 23.86
CA ALA A 121 14.23 41.71 25.25
C ALA A 121 13.21 42.87 25.33
N ASP A 122 12.13 42.68 26.08
CA ASP A 122 11.09 43.70 26.28
C ASP A 122 10.94 43.97 27.78
N SER A 123 11.14 45.23 28.20
CA SER A 123 10.95 45.69 29.58
C SER A 123 11.66 44.87 30.69
N GLY A 124 12.77 44.22 30.37
CA GLY A 124 13.55 43.40 31.32
C GLY A 124 13.23 41.90 31.30
N GLU A 125 12.26 41.47 30.49
CA GLU A 125 11.99 40.05 30.23
C GLU A 125 12.38 39.67 28.80
N TYR A 126 12.87 38.44 28.63
CA TYR A 126 13.09 37.88 27.29
C TYR A 126 11.80 37.24 26.78
N GLN A 127 11.39 37.66 25.60
CA GLN A 127 10.29 37.11 24.84
C GLN A 127 10.83 36.40 23.60
N VAL A 128 10.18 35.30 23.22
CA VAL A 128 10.48 34.58 21.99
C VAL A 128 9.22 34.47 21.16
N LEU A 129 9.27 35.00 19.95
CA LEU A 129 8.21 34.86 18.97
C LEU A 129 8.58 33.78 17.97
N ALA A 130 7.84 32.67 18.01
CA ALA A 130 7.99 31.58 17.07
C ALA A 130 7.00 31.74 15.90
N ARG A 131 7.47 31.50 14.68
CA ARG A 131 6.65 31.50 13.45
C ARG A 131 7.02 30.30 12.58
N TRP A 132 6.03 29.74 11.90
CA TRP A 132 6.22 28.65 10.96
C TRP A 132 5.15 28.68 9.87
N ASP A 133 5.36 27.90 8.83
CA ASP A 133 4.40 27.71 7.74
C ASP A 133 3.98 26.24 7.62
N THR A 134 2.89 26.01 6.91
CA THR A 134 2.48 24.67 6.47
C THR A 134 2.20 24.69 4.97
N PRO A 135 2.67 23.71 4.19
CA PRO A 135 2.51 23.70 2.74
C PRO A 135 1.05 23.53 2.29
N LYS A 136 0.19 23.06 3.19
CA LYS A 136 -1.26 22.96 3.00
C LYS A 136 -2.00 23.28 4.29
N VAL A 137 -3.13 23.97 4.18
CA VAL A 137 -4.03 24.19 5.31
C VAL A 137 -5.03 23.04 5.35
N VAL A 138 -5.10 22.36 6.48
CA VAL A 138 -6.00 21.25 6.73
C VAL A 138 -6.98 21.64 7.83
N LYS A 139 -8.27 21.34 7.62
CA LYS A 139 -9.30 21.56 8.64
C LYS A 139 -9.05 20.69 9.87
N GLY A 140 -9.13 21.29 11.06
CA GLY A 140 -9.00 20.58 12.33
C GLY A 140 -7.56 20.24 12.74
N VAL A 141 -6.57 20.86 12.11
CA VAL A 141 -5.18 20.77 12.57
C VAL A 141 -4.89 21.78 13.68
N SER A 142 -4.12 21.33 14.66
CA SER A 142 -3.52 22.16 15.71
C SER A 142 -2.03 21.83 15.81
N PHE A 143 -1.24 22.70 16.41
CA PHE A 143 0.20 22.54 16.56
C PHE A 143 0.52 22.32 18.03
N LEU A 144 1.31 21.28 18.32
CA LEU A 144 1.92 21.05 19.62
C LEU A 144 3.34 21.61 19.61
N LEU A 145 3.63 22.45 20.58
CA LEU A 145 4.93 23.07 20.78
C LEU A 145 5.56 22.50 22.05
N ARG A 146 6.85 22.18 21.97
CA ARG A 146 7.68 21.76 23.11
C ARG A 146 8.94 22.60 23.13
N LEU A 147 9.09 23.43 24.16
CA LEU A 147 10.28 24.23 24.40
C LEU A 147 11.13 23.55 25.48
N THR A 148 12.38 23.23 25.15
CA THR A 148 13.37 22.68 26.10
C THR A 148 14.56 23.62 26.24
N VAL A 149 15.24 23.55 27.38
CA VAL A 149 16.52 24.22 27.65
C VAL A 149 17.60 23.18 27.88
N ALA A 150 18.78 23.40 27.31
CA ALA A 150 19.96 22.57 27.60
C ALA A 150 20.48 22.90 29.00
N ALA A 151 20.62 21.88 29.84
CA ALA A 151 21.25 21.96 31.14
C ALA A 151 22.78 21.83 31.02
N ASP A 152 23.49 22.20 32.09
CA ASP A 152 24.96 22.20 32.14
C ASP A 152 25.57 20.79 31.95
N ASP A 153 24.81 19.75 32.29
CA ASP A 153 25.16 18.34 32.11
C ASP A 153 24.89 17.81 30.69
N GLY A 154 24.43 18.68 29.78
CA GLY A 154 24.08 18.32 28.40
C GLY A 154 22.69 17.71 28.23
N SER A 155 21.91 17.52 29.31
CA SER A 155 20.53 17.05 29.23
C SER A 155 19.57 18.15 28.77
N GLU A 156 18.47 17.79 28.12
CA GLU A 156 17.39 18.73 27.79
C GLU A 156 16.30 18.70 28.87
N ARG A 157 15.96 19.86 29.44
CA ARG A 157 14.87 20.02 30.41
C ARG A 157 13.67 20.69 29.76
N LEU A 158 12.48 20.19 30.04
CA LEU A 158 11.24 20.80 29.56
C LEU A 158 11.01 22.14 30.24
N VAL A 159 10.76 23.18 29.45
CA VAL A 159 10.45 24.54 29.92
C VAL A 159 8.97 24.81 29.77
N SER A 160 8.42 24.55 28.58
CA SER A 160 7.02 24.85 28.28
C SER A 160 6.46 23.93 27.20
N THR A 161 5.16 23.68 27.27
CA THR A 161 4.37 23.10 26.18
C THR A 161 3.20 24.01 25.85
N ALA A 162 2.82 24.06 24.58
CA ALA A 162 1.65 24.79 24.14
C ALA A 162 0.92 24.03 23.04
N ARG A 163 -0.39 24.29 22.94
CA ARG A 163 -1.21 23.84 21.81
C ARG A 163 -1.93 25.05 21.22
N THR A 164 -1.80 25.25 19.91
CA THR A 164 -2.45 26.37 19.21
C THR A 164 -2.97 25.93 17.84
N THR A 165 -3.96 26.63 17.29
CA THR A 165 -4.38 26.48 15.90
C THR A 165 -3.73 27.52 14.97
N GLU A 166 -3.05 28.51 15.55
CA GLU A 166 -2.31 29.53 14.82
C GLU A 166 -0.94 29.01 14.39
N THR A 167 -0.32 29.68 13.42
CA THR A 167 1.05 29.39 12.97
C THR A 167 2.10 30.28 13.65
N THR A 168 1.73 30.87 14.78
CA THR A 168 2.61 31.68 15.62
C THR A 168 2.39 31.35 17.10
N SER A 169 3.42 31.53 17.92
CA SER A 169 3.32 31.40 19.37
C SER A 169 4.35 32.28 20.06
N ARG A 170 3.97 32.85 21.20
CA ARG A 170 4.86 33.65 22.05
C ARG A 170 5.19 32.90 23.32
N PHE A 171 6.47 32.91 23.69
CA PHE A 171 6.97 32.46 24.99
C PHE A 171 7.57 33.66 25.73
N THR A 172 7.32 33.76 27.03
CA THR A 172 7.80 34.85 27.88
C THR A 172 8.46 34.27 29.13
N GLN A 173 9.05 35.11 29.98
CA GLN A 173 9.65 34.70 31.26
C GLN A 173 10.73 33.63 31.12
N LEU A 174 11.50 33.69 30.02
CA LEU A 174 12.58 32.76 29.75
C LEU A 174 13.89 33.25 30.37
N ALA A 175 14.60 32.35 31.05
CA ALA A 175 15.92 32.62 31.61
C ALA A 175 17.01 32.60 30.52
N LEU A 176 18.22 33.06 30.86
CA LEU A 176 19.38 32.90 29.99
C LEU A 176 19.67 31.41 29.76
N GLY A 177 19.95 31.01 28.52
CA GLY A 177 20.18 29.60 28.19
C GLY A 177 20.15 29.31 26.69
N ASN A 178 20.48 28.06 26.36
CA ASN A 178 20.35 27.51 25.01
C ASN A 178 19.05 26.71 24.94
N TYR A 179 18.17 27.09 24.04
CA TYR A 179 16.84 26.51 23.91
C TYR A 179 16.68 25.76 22.60
N ARG A 180 15.78 24.78 22.63
CA ARG A 180 15.29 24.08 21.44
C ARG A 180 13.76 24.10 21.45
N LEU A 181 13.18 24.64 20.38
CA LEU A 181 11.75 24.59 20.14
C LEU A 181 11.45 23.50 19.12
N THR A 182 10.55 22.59 19.47
CA THR A 182 10.01 21.58 18.55
C THR A 182 8.52 21.84 18.33
N VAL A 183 8.08 21.83 17.07
CA VAL A 183 6.68 22.00 16.68
C VAL A 183 6.22 20.81 15.85
N ARG A 184 5.03 20.27 16.16
CA ARG A 184 4.37 19.20 15.41
C ARG A 184 2.95 19.57 15.07
N ALA A 185 2.51 19.32 13.84
CA ALA A 185 1.10 19.36 13.50
C ALA A 185 0.37 18.14 14.06
N VAL A 186 -0.88 18.31 14.47
CA VAL A 186 -1.74 17.27 15.03
C VAL A 186 -3.12 17.42 14.42
N ASN A 187 -3.63 16.36 13.80
CA ASN A 187 -4.96 16.35 13.21
C ASN A 187 -6.06 16.09 14.26
N ALA A 188 -7.32 16.10 13.82
CA ALA A 188 -8.49 15.89 14.68
C ALA A 188 -8.52 14.51 15.37
N TRP A 189 -7.84 13.50 14.80
CA TRP A 189 -7.73 12.15 15.37
C TRP A 189 -6.53 11.99 16.31
N GLY A 190 -5.77 13.06 16.58
CA GLY A 190 -4.60 13.01 17.47
C GLY A 190 -3.33 12.46 16.82
N GLN A 191 -3.35 12.15 15.52
CA GLN A 191 -2.15 11.77 14.79
C GLN A 191 -1.21 12.98 14.72
N GLN A 192 0.07 12.76 15.04
CA GLN A 192 1.10 13.79 14.95
C GLN A 192 1.90 13.64 13.66
N GLY A 193 2.21 14.76 13.02
CA GLY A 193 3.14 14.82 11.89
C GLY A 193 4.59 14.91 12.34
N ASP A 194 5.48 14.98 11.36
CA ASP A 194 6.91 15.11 11.60
C ASP A 194 7.25 16.40 12.36
N PRO A 195 8.20 16.33 13.32
CA PRO A 195 8.64 17.51 14.04
C PRO A 195 9.52 18.41 13.18
N ALA A 196 9.25 19.72 13.23
CA ALA A 196 10.25 20.74 12.91
C ALA A 196 10.90 21.23 14.20
N SER A 197 12.19 21.55 14.17
CA SER A 197 12.88 22.09 15.34
C SER A 197 13.83 23.22 14.97
N VAL A 198 13.94 24.20 15.87
CA VAL A 198 14.91 25.30 15.79
C VAL A 198 15.57 25.49 17.16
N SER A 199 16.85 25.84 17.15
CA SER A 199 17.58 26.17 18.37
C SER A 199 17.91 27.66 18.40
N PHE A 200 17.82 28.27 19.57
CA PHE A 200 18.15 29.68 19.77
C PHE A 200 18.78 29.90 21.15
N ARG A 201 19.47 31.02 21.33
CA ARG A 201 20.16 31.35 22.58
C ARG A 201 19.65 32.66 23.14
N ILE A 202 19.36 32.65 24.45
CA ILE A 202 19.11 33.86 25.23
C ILE A 202 20.36 34.13 26.06
N ALA A 203 20.99 35.28 25.82
CA ALA A 203 22.22 35.69 26.50
C ALA A 203 22.06 37.11 27.07
N ALA A 204 22.87 37.42 28.08
CA ALA A 204 22.97 38.78 28.59
C ALA A 204 23.37 39.74 27.45
N PRO A 205 22.88 40.99 27.46
CA PRO A 205 23.32 42.00 26.49
C PRO A 205 24.83 42.18 26.56
N ALA A 206 25.45 42.53 25.42
CA ALA A 206 26.84 42.92 25.42
C ALA A 206 27.04 44.16 26.31
N ALA A 207 28.16 44.23 27.02
CA ALA A 207 28.50 45.42 27.79
C ALA A 207 28.53 46.66 26.86
N PRO A 208 28.00 47.82 27.31
CA PRO A 208 28.03 49.04 26.51
C PRO A 208 29.48 49.43 26.18
N SER A 209 29.73 49.82 24.94
CA SER A 209 31.07 50.09 24.42
C SER A 209 31.53 51.55 24.53
N ARG A 210 30.60 52.49 24.75
CA ARG A 210 30.89 53.92 24.90
C ARG A 210 29.80 54.60 25.74
N ILE A 211 30.22 55.54 26.58
CA ILE A 211 29.33 56.47 27.28
C ILE A 211 29.69 57.87 26.76
N GLU A 212 28.72 58.59 26.21
CA GLU A 212 28.86 60.01 25.88
C GLU A 212 28.23 60.85 26.97
N LEU A 213 29.04 61.75 27.54
CA LEU A 213 28.62 62.71 28.54
C LEU A 213 28.58 64.08 27.86
N THR A 214 27.44 64.76 27.94
CA THR A 214 27.33 66.17 27.53
C THR A 214 27.43 67.03 28.78
N PRO A 215 28.53 67.79 28.97
CA PRO A 215 28.64 68.70 30.11
C PRO A 215 27.62 69.83 29.98
N GLY A 216 26.95 70.16 31.09
CA GLY A 216 26.10 71.33 31.25
C GLY A 216 26.83 72.49 31.93
#